data_AF-A0A9P7AP68-F1
#
_entry.id   AF-A0A9P7AP68-F1
#
_cell.length_a   1.000
_cell.length_b   1.000
_cell.length_c   1.000
_cell.angle_alpha   90.00
_cell.angle_beta   90.00
_cell.angle_gamma   90.00
#
_symmetry.space_group_name_H-M   'P 1'
#
loop_
_entity.id
_entity.type
_entity.pdbx_description
1 polymer ?
#
loop_
_entity_poly.entity_id
_entity_poly.type
_entity_poly.pdbx_seq_one_letter_code
_entity_poly.pdbx_strand_id
1 'polypeptide(L)'
;MLSSSQGSKPFNKWAVDIQSLNTLLRGTTLHLSETNLHYHLEAHMHPELANKYHVEKVSTTVGFWLWIEKIHLLDEKHLRQLVKQKEAVEATIHAECFRNGRDKKLSLLTQYNARSGASRKTGSFVRVPPLTEEEWRLLRDNNGCFKCREPFAGHTSNVCSKEFPDGASYKTVTAT
;
A
#
# COMPACT_ATOMS: atom_id res chain seq x y z
N MET A 1 18.41 0.01 34.00
CA MET A 1 17.06 0.25 33.43
C MET A 1 17.03 -0.43 32.07
N LEU A 2 15.99 -1.20 31.74
CA LEU A 2 15.90 -1.87 30.44
C LEU A 2 15.79 -0.80 29.35
N SER A 3 16.73 -0.71 28.42
CA SER A 3 16.75 0.35 27.39
C SER A 3 15.88 -0.04 26.18
N SER A 4 14.61 -0.36 26.41
CA SER A 4 13.71 -0.89 25.39
C SER A 4 12.42 -0.07 25.35
N SER A 5 11.86 0.09 24.16
CA SER A 5 10.60 0.81 23.90
C SER A 5 9.75 0.04 22.91
N GLN A 6 8.44 0.29 22.93
CA GLN A 6 7.49 -0.42 22.07
C GLN A 6 7.85 -0.34 20.57
N GLY A 7 8.23 0.85 20.10
CA GLY A 7 8.54 1.07 18.68
C GLY A 7 7.35 0.70 17.78
N SER A 8 7.59 -0.09 16.73
CA SER A 8 6.57 -0.57 15.80
C SER A 8 5.94 -1.91 16.20
N LYS A 9 6.35 -2.50 17.34
CA LYS A 9 5.82 -3.79 17.79
C LYS A 9 4.44 -3.60 18.44
N PRO A 10 3.55 -4.61 18.37
CA PRO A 10 2.38 -4.67 19.24
C PRO A 10 2.78 -4.62 20.71
N PHE A 11 2.03 -3.89 21.52
CA PHE A 11 2.32 -3.67 22.94
C PHE A 11 2.51 -4.99 23.69
N ASN A 12 1.61 -5.96 23.50
CA ASN A 12 1.67 -7.26 24.17
C ASN A 12 3.00 -7.99 23.90
N LYS A 13 3.46 -8.01 22.64
CA LYS A 13 4.73 -8.65 22.28
C LYS A 13 5.91 -7.99 23.01
N TRP A 14 5.95 -6.66 23.00
CA TRP A 14 6.99 -5.92 23.71
C TRP A 14 6.91 -6.10 25.24
N ALA A 15 5.71 -6.06 25.82
CA ALA A 15 5.50 -6.28 27.25
C ALA A 15 5.94 -7.68 27.69
N VAL A 16 5.70 -8.72 26.87
CA VAL A 16 6.20 -10.08 27.12
C VAL A 16 7.72 -10.14 27.03
N ASP A 17 8.34 -9.49 26.03
CA ASP A 17 9.81 -9.41 25.90
C ASP A 17 10.44 -8.82 27.18
N ILE A 18 9.88 -7.71 27.68
CA ILE A 18 10.32 -7.01 28.90
C ILE A 18 10.12 -7.88 30.15
N GLN A 19 8.96 -8.50 30.32
CA GLN A 19 8.67 -9.35 31.48
C GLN A 19 9.56 -10.61 31.50
N SER A 20 9.81 -11.20 30.33
CA SER A 20 10.72 -12.34 30.19
C SER A 20 12.15 -11.95 30.59
N LEU A 21 12.63 -10.81 30.10
CA LEU A 21 13.94 -10.29 30.48
C LEU A 21 14.04 -10.00 31.99
N ASN A 22 13.00 -9.38 32.57
CA ASN A 22 12.96 -9.11 34.00
C ASN A 22 12.93 -10.39 34.87
N THR A 23 12.32 -11.45 34.34
CA THR A 23 12.29 -12.77 34.99
C THR A 23 13.67 -13.39 35.06
N LEU A 24 14.48 -13.26 34.00
CA LEU A 24 15.88 -13.72 33.98
C LEU A 24 16.76 -12.98 34.99
N LEU A 25 16.40 -11.74 35.34
CA LEU A 25 17.12 -10.93 36.32
C LEU A 25 16.74 -11.25 37.77
N ARG A 26 15.82 -12.18 38.03
CA ARG A 26 15.37 -12.53 39.38
C ARG A 26 16.56 -12.99 40.24
N GLY A 27 16.65 -12.45 41.45
CA GLY A 27 17.79 -12.70 42.37
C GLY A 27 18.98 -11.76 42.16
N THR A 28 18.93 -10.86 41.17
CA THR A 28 19.91 -9.78 40.98
C THR A 28 19.36 -8.45 41.47
N THR A 29 20.24 -7.47 41.69
CA THR A 29 19.87 -6.07 41.99
C THR A 29 19.21 -5.35 40.81
N LEU A 30 19.23 -5.95 39.62
CA LEU A 30 18.63 -5.40 38.40
C LEU A 30 17.18 -5.84 38.20
N HIS A 31 16.67 -6.75 39.03
CA HIS A 31 15.27 -7.17 38.99
C HIS A 31 14.34 -5.99 39.33
N LEU A 32 13.40 -5.69 38.44
CA LEU A 32 12.39 -4.66 38.64
C LEU A 32 11.15 -5.25 39.32
N SER A 33 10.63 -4.53 40.31
CA SER A 33 9.31 -4.80 40.88
C SER A 33 8.20 -4.58 39.84
N GLU A 34 7.01 -5.12 40.09
CA GLU A 34 5.85 -4.87 39.22
C GLU A 34 5.56 -3.38 39.05
N THR A 35 5.71 -2.57 40.11
CA THR A 35 5.55 -1.11 40.04
C THR A 35 6.57 -0.45 39.12
N ASN A 36 7.84 -0.88 39.16
CA ASN A 36 8.87 -0.33 38.28
C ASN A 36 8.70 -0.80 36.83
N LEU A 37 8.23 -2.03 36.63
CA LEU A 37 7.84 -2.53 35.31
C LEU A 37 6.66 -1.74 34.74
N HIS A 38 5.65 -1.45 35.57
CA HIS A 38 4.51 -0.63 35.21
C HIS A 38 4.95 0.74 34.69
N TYR A 39 5.75 1.48 35.47
CA TYR A 39 6.28 2.77 35.04
C TYR A 39 7.15 2.69 33.78
N HIS A 40 7.97 1.64 33.65
CA HIS A 40 8.80 1.46 32.46
C HIS A 40 7.93 1.23 31.21
N LEU A 41 6.92 0.36 31.31
CA LEU A 41 6.02 0.07 30.19
C LEU A 41 5.14 1.27 29.84
N GLU A 42 4.70 2.05 30.82
CA GLU A 42 3.93 3.28 30.62
C GLU A 42 4.77 4.36 29.92
N ALA A 43 5.99 4.62 30.39
CA ALA A 43 6.85 5.68 29.85
C ALA A 43 7.38 5.40 28.43
N HIS A 44 7.52 4.13 28.05
CA HIS A 44 8.12 3.72 26.78
C HIS A 44 7.12 3.11 25.78
N MET A 45 5.84 3.33 26.03
CA MET A 45 4.73 2.97 25.14
C MET A 45 4.73 3.82 23.86
N HIS A 46 4.14 3.30 22.79
CA HIS A 46 3.95 4.05 21.55
C HIS A 46 3.11 5.32 21.80
N PRO A 47 3.47 6.50 21.26
CA PRO A 47 2.79 7.76 21.56
C PRO A 47 1.29 7.77 21.28
N GLU A 48 0.85 7.14 20.19
CA GLU A 48 -0.58 7.04 19.86
C GLU A 48 -1.36 6.17 20.86
N LEU A 49 -0.71 5.12 21.38
CA LEU A 49 -1.29 4.27 22.40
C LEU A 49 -1.31 4.99 23.77
N ALA A 50 -0.25 5.71 24.11
CA ALA A 50 -0.17 6.54 25.31
C ALA A 50 -1.27 7.62 25.32
N ASN A 51 -1.52 8.27 24.18
CA ASN A 51 -2.63 9.22 24.05
C ASN A 51 -3.99 8.57 24.34
N LYS A 52 -4.25 7.38 23.80
CA LYS A 52 -5.48 6.63 24.08
C LYS A 52 -5.59 6.21 25.53
N TYR A 53 -4.49 5.75 26.11
CA TYR A 53 -4.39 5.39 27.52
C TYR A 53 -4.80 6.57 28.44
N HIS A 54 -4.31 7.78 28.15
CA HIS A 54 -4.67 8.98 28.91
C HIS A 54 -6.13 9.40 28.70
N VAL A 55 -6.62 9.37 27.46
CA VAL A 55 -8.03 9.71 27.14
C VAL A 55 -9.00 8.76 27.85
N GLU A 56 -8.70 7.47 27.88
CA GLU A 56 -9.55 6.44 28.51
C GLU A 56 -9.32 6.29 30.03
N LYS A 57 -8.49 7.17 30.64
CA LYS A 57 -8.17 7.19 32.08
C LYS A 57 -7.81 5.82 32.63
N VAL A 58 -7.01 5.08 31.88
CA VAL A 58 -6.66 3.68 32.19
C VAL A 58 -5.73 3.57 33.41
N SER A 59 -5.11 4.67 33.83
CA SER A 59 -4.29 4.77 35.06
C SER A 59 -5.02 4.38 36.35
N THR A 60 -6.36 4.35 36.35
CA THR A 60 -7.19 4.00 37.51
C THR A 60 -7.33 2.48 37.73
N THR A 61 -6.81 1.65 36.84
CA THR A 61 -6.93 0.19 36.94
C THR A 61 -6.03 -0.37 38.04
N VAL A 62 -6.63 -1.06 39.01
CA VAL A 62 -5.90 -1.71 40.11
C VAL A 62 -5.38 -3.07 39.65
N GLY A 63 -4.08 -3.31 39.84
CA GLY A 63 -3.42 -4.58 39.54
C GLY A 63 -2.64 -4.56 38.21
N PHE A 64 -1.38 -4.99 38.27
CA PHE A 64 -0.45 -4.95 37.14
C PHE A 64 -0.97 -5.75 35.93
N TRP A 65 -1.43 -6.98 36.15
CA TRP A 65 -1.94 -7.85 35.09
C TRP A 65 -3.20 -7.31 34.41
N LEU A 66 -4.14 -6.78 35.20
CA LEU A 66 -5.36 -6.15 34.68
C LEU A 66 -5.04 -4.90 33.87
N TRP A 67 -4.02 -4.13 34.29
CA TRP A 67 -3.54 -2.98 33.54
C TRP A 67 -2.90 -3.38 32.21
N ILE A 68 -2.04 -4.42 32.19
CA ILE A 68 -1.45 -4.98 30.97
C ILE A 68 -2.55 -5.43 29.99
N GLU A 69 -3.54 -6.17 30.47
CA GLU A 69 -4.63 -6.68 29.64
C GLU A 69 -5.45 -5.54 29.03
N LYS A 70 -5.76 -4.52 29.84
CA LYS A 70 -6.50 -3.35 29.35
C LYS A 70 -5.73 -2.60 28.27
N ILE A 71 -4.43 -2.40 28.41
CA ILE A 71 -3.61 -1.77 27.37
C ILE A 71 -3.51 -2.66 26.13
N HIS A 72 -3.38 -3.97 26.30
CA HIS A 72 -3.40 -4.90 25.18
C HIS A 72 -4.68 -4.76 24.35
N LEU A 73 -5.85 -4.69 25.00
CA LEU A 73 -7.13 -4.46 24.32
C LEU A 73 -7.18 -3.11 23.59
N LEU A 74 -6.60 -2.05 24.18
CA LEU A 74 -6.50 -0.75 23.54
C LEU A 74 -5.61 -0.76 22.30
N ASP A 75 -4.45 -1.40 22.39
CA ASP A 75 -3.51 -1.53 21.29
C ASP A 75 -4.11 -2.36 20.16
N GLU A 76 -4.78 -3.47 20.48
CA GLU A 76 -5.44 -4.29 19.48
C GLU A 76 -6.58 -3.54 18.77
N LYS A 77 -7.39 -2.79 19.52
CA LYS A 77 -8.42 -1.90 18.95
C LYS A 77 -7.80 -0.83 18.06
N HIS A 78 -6.67 -0.28 18.47
CA HIS A 78 -5.94 0.71 17.68
C HIS A 78 -5.39 0.13 16.38
N LEU A 79 -4.73 -1.03 16.43
CA LEU A 79 -4.19 -1.71 15.26
C LEU A 79 -5.29 -2.08 14.28
N ARG A 80 -6.43 -2.61 14.76
CA ARG A 80 -7.61 -2.88 13.92
C ARG A 80 -8.12 -1.63 13.22
N GLN A 81 -8.15 -0.50 13.92
CA GLN A 81 -8.60 0.76 13.33
C GLN A 81 -7.63 1.26 12.25
N LEU A 82 -6.32 1.13 12.47
CA LEU A 82 -5.31 1.49 11.48
C LEU A 82 -5.41 0.63 10.22
N VAL A 83 -5.60 -0.69 10.36
CA VAL A 83 -5.80 -1.60 9.23
C VAL A 83 -7.03 -1.18 8.42
N LYS A 84 -8.17 -0.96 9.08
CA LYS A 84 -9.41 -0.50 8.42
C LYS A 84 -9.23 0.83 7.69
N GLN A 85 -8.53 1.78 8.30
CA GLN A 85 -8.26 3.08 7.68
C GLN A 85 -7.38 2.93 6.44
N LYS A 86 -6.33 2.11 6.52
CA LYS A 86 -5.46 1.80 5.39
C LYS A 86 -6.24 1.16 4.24
N GLU A 87 -7.06 0.15 4.54
CA GLU A 87 -7.92 -0.51 3.55
C GLU A 87 -8.92 0.46 2.89
N ALA A 88 -9.53 1.35 3.66
CA ALA A 88 -10.45 2.35 3.13
C ALA A 88 -9.76 3.35 2.19
N VAL A 89 -8.54 3.79 2.54
CA VAL A 89 -7.72 4.66 1.68
C VAL A 89 -7.34 3.93 0.38
N GLU A 90 -6.87 2.69 0.49
CA GLU A 90 -6.50 1.88 -0.69
C GLU A 90 -7.71 1.62 -1.61
N ALA A 91 -8.88 1.32 -1.04
CA ALA A 91 -10.12 1.15 -1.79
C ALA A 91 -10.56 2.44 -2.50
N THR A 92 -10.38 3.59 -1.86
CA THR A 92 -10.70 4.91 -2.45
C THR A 92 -9.76 5.21 -3.63
N ILE A 93 -8.46 5.01 -3.46
CA ILE A 93 -7.46 5.18 -4.54
C ILE A 93 -7.78 4.25 -5.72
N HIS A 94 -8.12 2.99 -5.44
CA HIS A 94 -8.52 2.04 -6.47
C HIS A 94 -9.77 2.56 -7.20
N ALA A 95 -10.84 2.91 -6.49
CA ALA A 95 -12.07 3.41 -7.11
C ALA A 95 -11.85 4.65 -8.01
N GLU A 96 -10.99 5.59 -7.60
CA GLU A 96 -10.64 6.77 -8.39
C GLU A 96 -9.89 6.41 -9.69
N CYS A 97 -8.95 5.45 -9.64
CA CYS A 97 -8.28 4.93 -10.83
C CYS A 97 -9.28 4.32 -11.83
N PHE A 98 -10.29 3.57 -11.36
CA PHE A 98 -11.31 2.99 -12.24
C PHE A 98 -12.27 4.04 -12.82
N ARG A 99 -12.60 5.09 -12.07
CA ARG A 99 -13.45 6.20 -12.55
C ARG A 99 -12.73 7.02 -13.63
N ASN A 100 -11.48 7.38 -13.40
CA ASN A 100 -10.67 8.14 -14.35
C ASN A 100 -10.38 7.37 -15.65
N GLY A 101 -10.42 6.03 -15.62
CA GLY A 101 -10.34 5.19 -16.82
C GLY A 101 -11.62 5.17 -17.66
N ARG A 102 -12.80 5.33 -17.05
CA ARG A 102 -14.10 5.32 -17.75
C ARG A 102 -14.46 6.68 -18.35
N ASP A 103 -14.15 7.78 -17.66
CA ASP A 103 -14.49 9.13 -18.14
C ASP A 103 -13.68 9.56 -19.37
N LYS A 104 -12.45 9.04 -19.52
CA LYS A 104 -11.66 9.21 -20.75
C LYS A 104 -12.28 8.50 -21.97
N LYS A 105 -13.09 7.45 -21.76
CA LYS A 105 -13.73 6.71 -22.87
C LYS A 105 -14.98 7.41 -23.40
N LEU A 106 -15.64 8.25 -22.58
CA LEU A 106 -16.85 8.99 -22.98
C LEU A 106 -16.55 10.37 -23.58
N SER A 107 -15.47 11.06 -23.17
CA SER A 107 -15.10 12.35 -23.79
C SER A 107 -14.45 12.24 -25.18
N LEU A 108 -14.06 11.04 -25.63
CA LEU A 108 -13.53 10.83 -26.99
C LEU A 108 -14.62 10.57 -28.04
N LEU A 109 -15.88 10.36 -27.64
CA LEU A 109 -16.99 10.09 -28.55
C LEU A 109 -17.74 11.35 -29.02
N THR A 110 -17.45 12.53 -28.45
CA THR A 110 -18.21 13.76 -28.74
C THR A 110 -17.42 14.83 -29.52
N GLN A 111 -16.17 14.56 -29.91
CA GLN A 111 -15.32 15.55 -30.58
C GLN A 111 -14.88 15.18 -32.01
N TYR A 112 -15.73 14.48 -32.78
CA TYR A 112 -15.45 14.17 -34.20
C TYR A 112 -16.35 14.86 -35.23
N ASN A 113 -17.29 15.71 -34.82
CA ASN A 113 -18.15 16.44 -35.76
C ASN A 113 -17.91 17.95 -35.71
N ALA A 114 -16.74 18.38 -36.18
CA ALA A 114 -16.57 19.68 -36.85
C ALA A 114 -15.12 19.84 -37.34
N ARG A 115 -14.89 19.60 -38.64
CA ARG A 115 -14.18 20.53 -39.52
C ARG A 115 -14.09 19.97 -40.94
N SER A 116 -14.75 20.68 -41.83
CA SER A 116 -14.75 20.52 -43.28
C SER A 116 -13.34 20.69 -43.88
N GLY A 117 -13.06 19.90 -44.91
CA GLY A 117 -12.26 20.33 -46.06
C GLY A 117 -10.75 20.09 -46.02
N ALA A 118 -10.31 18.89 -46.42
CA ALA A 118 -9.17 18.70 -47.32
C ALA A 118 -9.13 17.25 -47.82
N SER A 119 -9.44 17.06 -49.10
CA SER A 119 -9.34 15.78 -49.80
C SER A 119 -7.87 15.36 -49.87
N ARG A 120 -7.50 14.30 -49.14
CA ARG A 120 -6.32 13.46 -49.43
C ARG A 120 -6.70 12.00 -49.28
N LYS A 121 -6.41 11.24 -50.33
CA LYS A 121 -6.72 9.80 -50.49
C LYS A 121 -6.24 9.03 -49.25
N THR A 122 -7.18 8.52 -48.46
CA THR A 122 -6.86 7.76 -47.24
C THR A 122 -7.25 6.30 -47.47
N GLY A 123 -6.25 5.43 -47.58
CA GLY A 123 -6.46 3.98 -47.50
C GLY A 123 -7.08 3.62 -46.15
N SER A 124 -7.88 2.56 -46.10
CA SER A 124 -8.57 2.12 -44.89
C SER A 124 -7.57 1.74 -43.78
N PHE A 125 -7.27 2.66 -42.87
CA PHE A 125 -6.48 2.34 -41.68
C PHE A 125 -7.31 1.44 -40.75
N VAL A 126 -6.89 0.19 -40.60
CA VAL A 126 -7.54 -0.76 -39.69
C VAL A 126 -6.95 -0.57 -38.31
N ARG A 127 -7.79 -0.28 -37.32
CA ARG A 127 -7.32 -0.09 -35.94
C ARG A 127 -6.79 -1.41 -35.38
N VAL A 128 -5.61 -1.35 -34.77
CA VAL A 128 -5.00 -2.50 -34.10
C VAL A 128 -5.88 -2.97 -32.93
N PRO A 129 -6.13 -4.28 -32.78
CA PRO A 129 -6.82 -4.84 -31.62
C PRO A 129 -6.15 -4.44 -30.29
N PRO A 130 -6.90 -4.25 -29.19
CA PRO A 130 -6.31 -4.00 -27.88
C PRO A 130 -5.30 -5.10 -27.48
N LEU A 131 -4.25 -4.73 -26.75
CA LEU A 131 -3.28 -5.69 -26.23
C LEU A 131 -3.97 -6.64 -25.24
N THR A 132 -3.74 -7.95 -25.39
CA THR A 132 -4.20 -8.96 -24.42
C THR A 132 -3.34 -8.95 -23.15
N GLU A 133 -3.80 -9.55 -22.06
CA GLU A 133 -3.06 -9.56 -20.79
C GLU A 133 -1.67 -10.20 -20.94
N GLU A 134 -1.57 -11.22 -21.80
CA GLU A 134 -0.34 -11.92 -22.13
C GLU A 134 0.64 -11.00 -22.87
N GLU A 135 0.17 -10.24 -23.87
CA GLU A 135 0.98 -9.26 -24.60
C GLU A 135 1.44 -8.12 -23.68
N TRP A 136 0.56 -7.67 -22.77
CA TRP A 136 0.89 -6.67 -21.75
C TRP A 136 2.01 -7.13 -20.82
N ARG A 137 1.93 -8.37 -20.34
CA ARG A 137 2.94 -8.96 -19.47
C ARG A 137 4.27 -9.11 -20.20
N LEU A 138 4.23 -9.62 -21.43
CA LEU A 138 5.42 -9.80 -22.24
C LEU A 138 6.13 -8.48 -22.54
N LEU A 139 5.40 -7.43 -22.91
CA LEU A 139 6.01 -6.11 -23.13
C LEU A 139 6.54 -5.50 -21.83
N ARG A 140 5.90 -5.73 -20.68
CA ARG A 140 6.38 -5.26 -19.39
C ARG A 140 7.69 -5.96 -18.97
N ASP A 141 7.70 -7.28 -19.04
CA ASP A 141 8.82 -8.09 -18.53
C ASP A 141 10.08 -7.95 -19.40
N ASN A 142 9.89 -7.63 -20.69
CA ASN A 142 10.98 -7.51 -21.66
C ASN A 142 11.36 -6.04 -21.98
N ASN A 143 11.01 -5.07 -21.12
CA ASN A 143 11.25 -3.64 -21.36
C ASN A 143 10.80 -3.19 -22.76
N GLY A 144 9.66 -3.71 -23.20
CA GLY A 144 9.04 -3.44 -24.49
C GLY A 144 8.26 -2.13 -24.50
N CYS A 145 7.95 -1.66 -25.69
CA CYS A 145 7.22 -0.42 -25.91
C CYS A 145 5.75 -0.71 -26.24
N PHE A 146 4.83 -0.16 -25.45
CA PHE A 146 3.39 -0.36 -25.64
C PHE A 146 2.79 0.40 -26.84
N LYS A 147 3.54 1.35 -27.42
CA LYS A 147 3.12 2.10 -28.63
C LYS A 147 3.41 1.33 -29.90
N CYS A 148 4.67 0.91 -30.12
CA CYS A 148 5.04 0.12 -31.30
C CYS A 148 4.86 -1.39 -31.11
N ARG A 149 4.54 -1.85 -29.89
CA ARG A 149 4.31 -3.25 -29.53
C ARG A 149 5.50 -4.17 -29.79
N GLU A 150 6.71 -3.65 -29.60
CA GLU A 150 7.95 -4.43 -29.72
C GLU A 150 8.54 -4.71 -28.33
N PRO A 151 8.88 -5.99 -28.01
CA PRO A 151 9.66 -6.33 -26.83
C PRO A 151 11.12 -5.88 -27.01
N PHE A 152 11.83 -5.62 -25.90
CA PHE A 152 13.22 -5.18 -25.89
C PHE A 152 13.52 -3.90 -26.69
N ALA A 153 12.51 -3.04 -26.88
CA ALA A 153 12.62 -1.86 -27.74
C ALA A 153 13.58 -0.79 -27.18
N GLY A 154 13.98 -0.90 -25.90
CA GLY A 154 14.93 0.02 -25.25
C GLY A 154 14.38 1.43 -25.04
N HIS A 155 13.08 1.64 -25.26
CA HIS A 155 12.39 2.92 -25.10
C HIS A 155 10.96 2.71 -24.62
N THR A 156 10.36 3.76 -24.04
CA THR A 156 8.97 3.75 -23.59
C THR A 156 8.06 4.48 -24.58
N SER A 157 6.74 4.27 -24.46
CA SER A 157 5.74 4.91 -25.33
C SER A 157 5.88 6.43 -25.44
N ASN A 158 6.40 7.08 -24.39
CA ASN A 158 6.59 8.53 -24.32
C ASN A 158 7.74 9.04 -25.20
N VAL A 159 8.74 8.19 -25.49
CA VAL A 159 9.92 8.51 -26.31
C VAL A 159 9.86 7.80 -27.67
N CYS A 160 8.79 7.05 -27.92
CA CYS A 160 8.63 6.24 -29.11
C CYS A 160 8.32 7.09 -30.35
N SER A 161 9.30 7.17 -31.25
CA SER A 161 9.18 7.83 -32.56
C SER A 161 8.51 6.95 -33.63
N LYS A 162 8.28 5.67 -33.34
CA LYS A 162 7.57 4.75 -34.25
C LYS A 162 6.06 5.01 -34.18
N GLU A 163 5.41 4.88 -35.34
CA GLU A 163 3.95 4.90 -35.46
C GLU A 163 3.34 3.58 -34.93
N PHE A 164 2.03 3.60 -34.66
CA PHE A 164 1.31 2.37 -34.32
C PHE A 164 1.36 1.40 -35.52
N PRO A 165 1.54 0.09 -35.28
CA PRO A 165 1.45 -0.90 -36.35
C PRO A 165 0.08 -0.85 -37.02
N ASP A 166 -0.03 -1.27 -38.28
CA ASP A 166 -1.34 -1.38 -38.95
C ASP A 166 -2.08 -2.62 -38.44
N GLY A 167 -3.36 -2.47 -38.07
CA GLY A 167 -4.19 -3.57 -37.59
C GLY A 167 -4.42 -4.66 -38.63
N ALA A 168 -4.32 -4.33 -39.93
CA ALA A 168 -4.48 -5.30 -41.01
C ALA A 168 -3.29 -6.30 -41.11
N SER A 169 -2.09 -5.87 -40.70
CA SER A 169 -0.87 -6.70 -40.74
C SER A 169 -0.30 -7.02 -39.36
N TYR A 170 -0.97 -6.62 -38.29
CA TYR A 170 -0.49 -6.81 -36.93
C TYR A 170 -0.52 -8.29 -36.54
N LYS A 171 0.65 -8.83 -36.20
CA LYS A 171 0.80 -10.13 -35.56
C LYS A 171 0.92 -9.93 -34.06
N THR A 172 0.28 -10.80 -33.29
CA THR A 172 0.34 -10.78 -31.83
C THR A 172 1.78 -10.92 -31.35
N VAL A 173 2.15 -10.19 -30.30
CA VAL A 173 3.51 -10.25 -29.76
C VAL A 173 3.71 -11.59 -29.06
N THR A 174 4.49 -12.48 -29.67
CA THR A 174 4.84 -13.78 -29.10
C THR A 174 6.23 -13.75 -28.50
N ALA A 175 6.44 -14.47 -27.39
CA ALA A 175 7.76 -14.67 -26.82
C ALA A 175 8.59 -15.47 -27.84
N THR A 176 9.71 -14.90 -28.27
CA THR A 176 10.73 -15.63 -29.05
C THR A 176 11.89 -15.93 -28.12
#